data_AF-A0A965YYF6-F1
#
_entry.id   AF-A0A965YYF6-F1
#
_cell.length_a   1.000
_cell.length_b   1.000
_cell.length_c   1.000
_cell.angle_alpha   90.00
_cell.angle_beta   90.00
_cell.angle_gamma   90.00
#
_symmetry.space_group_name_H-M   'P 1'
#
loop_
_entity.id
_entity.type
_entity.pdbx_description
1 polymer ?
#
loop_
_entity_poly.entity_id
_entity_poly.type
_entity_poly.pdbx_seq_one_letter_code
_entity_poly.pdbx_strand_id
1 'polypeptide(L)'
;MVKSENFIYFFTTCGFFIGLMFSILNFSEPEEILFYTLEITLVFYLIIHVAVISFFDFDKIATFIFDKKDHENIGDYFIQELESREKVMDSLLASLDNMNQQYEKFMKGSTDSNESYGQKAA
;
A
#
# COMPACT_ATOMS: atom_id res chain seq x y z
N MET A 1 -0.50 6.38 23.84
CA MET A 1 -1.64 5.78 23.11
C MET A 1 -2.90 6.12 23.88
N VAL A 2 -3.71 7.06 23.40
CA VAL A 2 -4.94 7.47 24.09
C VAL A 2 -5.96 6.35 23.90
N LYS A 3 -6.49 5.79 24.99
CA LYS A 3 -7.50 4.73 24.91
C LYS A 3 -8.81 5.34 24.40
N SER A 4 -9.45 4.70 23.41
CA SER A 4 -10.74 5.09 22.84
C SER A 4 -11.84 5.22 23.91
N GLU A 5 -11.72 4.43 24.97
CA GLU A 5 -12.56 4.49 26.17
C GLU A 5 -12.58 5.89 26.81
N ASN A 6 -11.43 6.56 26.92
CA ASN A 6 -11.36 7.91 27.50
C ASN A 6 -12.11 8.94 26.66
N PHE A 7 -12.12 8.76 25.34
CA PHE A 7 -12.82 9.66 24.42
C PHE A 7 -14.35 9.50 24.57
N ILE A 8 -14.82 8.26 24.69
CA ILE A 8 -16.23 7.94 24.94
C ILE A 8 -16.70 8.57 26.25
N TYR A 9 -15.93 8.41 27.34
CA TYR A 9 -16.29 8.99 28.63
C TYR A 9 -16.31 10.53 28.60
N PHE A 10 -15.34 11.15 27.93
CA PHE A 10 -15.28 12.60 27.78
C PHE A 10 -16.50 13.15 27.04
N PHE A 11 -16.83 12.57 25.88
CA PHE A 11 -17.99 12.98 25.09
C PHE A 11 -19.32 12.73 25.80
N THR A 12 -19.44 11.62 26.54
CA THR A 12 -20.64 11.35 27.34
C THR A 12 -20.82 12.39 28.44
N THR A 13 -19.73 12.79 29.09
CA THR A 13 -19.75 13.85 30.11
C THR A 13 -20.14 15.20 29.52
N CYS A 14 -19.61 15.55 28.34
CA CYS A 14 -20.02 16.75 27.62
C CYS A 14 -21.50 16.71 27.22
N GLY A 15 -21.99 15.58 26.70
CA GLY A 15 -23.40 15.38 26.34
C GLY A 15 -24.33 15.54 27.55
N PHE A 16 -23.91 15.07 28.72
CA PHE A 16 -24.64 15.28 29.98
C PHE A 16 -24.77 16.76 30.34
N PHE A 17 -23.66 17.52 30.32
CA PHE A 17 -23.73 18.96 30.63
C PHE A 17 -24.55 19.76 29.63
N ILE A 18 -24.47 19.41 28.33
CA ILE A 18 -25.29 20.02 27.28
C ILE A 18 -26.77 19.69 27.49
N GLY A 19 -27.08 18.42 27.76
CA GLY A 19 -28.45 17.98 28.06
C GLY A 19 -29.02 18.66 29.29
N LEU A 20 -28.23 18.79 30.36
CA LEU A 20 -28.62 19.45 31.59
C LEU A 20 -28.87 20.95 31.39
N MET A 21 -27.98 21.64 30.66
CA MET A 21 -28.19 23.06 30.30
C MET A 21 -29.45 23.26 29.46
N PHE A 22 -29.65 22.41 28.45
CA PHE A 22 -30.84 22.47 27.62
C PHE A 22 -32.12 22.22 28.42
N SER A 23 -32.08 21.26 29.34
CA SER A 23 -33.23 20.85 30.13
C SER A 23 -33.63 21.92 31.14
N ILE A 24 -32.68 22.54 31.84
CA ILE A 24 -32.92 23.64 32.78
C ILE A 24 -33.50 24.89 32.08
N LEU A 25 -33.13 25.13 30.82
CA LEU A 25 -33.62 26.30 30.07
C LEU A 25 -35.05 26.12 29.53
N ASN A 26 -35.48 24.88 29.29
CA ASN A 26 -36.78 24.60 28.66
C ASN A 26 -37.85 24.07 29.63
N PHE A 27 -37.44 23.42 30.72
CA PHE A 27 -38.36 22.79 31.68
C PHE A 27 -38.21 23.43 33.06
N SER A 28 -39.34 23.55 33.77
CA SER A 28 -39.39 24.13 35.12
C SER A 28 -39.60 23.08 36.20
N GLU A 29 -40.18 21.93 35.84
CA GLU A 29 -40.39 20.83 36.76
C GLU A 29 -39.14 19.96 36.90
N PRO A 30 -38.69 19.64 38.12
CA PRO A 30 -37.46 18.89 38.34
C PRO A 30 -37.52 17.46 37.78
N GLU A 31 -38.71 16.86 37.72
CA GLU A 31 -38.91 15.53 37.14
C GLU A 31 -38.66 15.52 35.63
N GLU A 32 -39.22 16.51 34.92
CA GLU A 32 -39.00 16.70 33.49
C GLU A 32 -37.53 17.02 33.20
N ILE A 33 -36.91 17.90 34.00
CA ILE A 33 -35.50 18.26 33.82
C ILE A 33 -34.61 17.02 33.83
N LEU A 34 -34.85 16.13 34.79
CA LEU A 34 -34.07 14.90 34.98
C LEU A 34 -34.33 13.88 33.86
N PHE A 35 -35.60 13.71 33.46
CA PHE A 35 -35.98 12.80 32.38
C PHE A 35 -35.33 13.18 31.05
N TYR A 36 -35.46 14.45 30.63
CA TYR A 36 -34.90 14.92 29.37
C TYR A 36 -33.37 14.98 29.40
N THR A 37 -32.76 15.28 30.55
CA THR A 37 -31.29 15.23 30.66
C THR A 37 -30.77 13.81 30.41
N LEU A 38 -31.42 12.79 30.99
CA LEU A 38 -31.05 11.39 30.77
C LEU A 38 -31.28 10.96 29.32
N GLU A 39 -32.42 11.33 28.73
CA GLU A 39 -32.77 11.01 27.34
C GLU A 39 -31.73 11.59 26.37
N ILE A 40 -31.40 12.87 26.51
CA ILE A 40 -30.39 13.55 25.68
C ILE A 40 -29.02 12.91 25.88
N THR A 41 -28.62 12.64 27.13
CA THR A 41 -27.33 11.99 27.43
C THR A 41 -27.23 10.62 26.78
N LEU A 42 -28.31 9.84 26.78
CA LEU A 42 -28.37 8.53 26.15
C LEU A 42 -28.22 8.61 24.63
N VAL A 43 -28.88 9.59 23.98
CA VAL A 43 -28.72 9.82 22.54
C VAL A 43 -27.26 10.18 22.20
N PHE A 44 -26.65 11.10 22.95
CA PHE A 44 -25.23 11.46 22.76
C PHE A 44 -24.30 10.27 22.98
N TYR A 45 -24.57 9.44 24.00
CA TYR A 45 -23.82 8.22 24.27
C TYR A 45 -23.88 7.22 23.10
N LEU A 46 -25.06 7.02 22.50
CA LEU A 46 -25.19 6.12 21.35
C LEU A 46 -24.51 6.68 20.10
N ILE A 47 -24.69 7.99 19.82
CA ILE A 47 -24.06 8.64 18.67
C ILE A 47 -22.53 8.54 18.75
N ILE A 48 -21.93 8.77 19.92
CA ILE A 48 -20.47 8.69 20.05
C ILE A 48 -19.96 7.27 19.87
N HIS A 49 -20.69 6.25 20.32
CA HIS A 49 -20.32 4.85 20.08
C HIS A 49 -20.34 4.53 18.59
N VAL A 50 -21.37 4.96 17.87
CA VAL A 50 -21.44 4.80 16.42
C VAL A 50 -20.30 5.55 15.73
N ALA A 51 -20.00 6.78 16.16
CA ALA A 51 -18.90 7.57 15.61
C ALA A 51 -17.54 6.92 15.84
N VAL A 52 -17.29 6.38 17.04
CA VAL A 52 -16.03 5.72 17.39
C VAL A 52 -15.86 4.41 16.60
N ILE A 53 -16.91 3.58 16.52
CA ILE A 53 -16.88 2.34 15.74
C ILE A 53 -16.63 2.65 14.26
N SER A 54 -17.36 3.63 13.72
CA SER A 54 -17.22 4.08 12.33
C SER A 54 -15.82 4.64 12.06
N PHE A 55 -15.28 5.48 12.94
CA PHE A 55 -13.93 6.04 12.81
C PHE A 55 -12.82 4.98 12.87
N PHE A 56 -12.91 4.03 13.81
CA PHE A 56 -11.96 2.91 13.89
C PHE A 56 -12.05 1.98 12.69
N ASP A 57 -13.25 1.78 12.12
CA ASP A 57 -13.39 1.03 10.87
C ASP A 57 -12.80 1.80 9.70
N PHE A 58 -12.92 3.14 9.62
CA PHE A 58 -12.22 3.93 8.60
C PHE A 58 -10.70 3.80 8.69
N ASP A 59 -10.11 3.81 9.90
CA ASP A 59 -8.66 3.60 10.06
C ASP A 59 -8.24 2.17 9.66
N LYS A 60 -9.05 1.14 9.99
CA LYS A 60 -8.79 -0.24 9.55
C LYS A 60 -8.96 -0.41 8.04
N ILE A 61 -9.98 0.22 7.45
CA ILE A 61 -10.23 0.22 6.00
C ILE A 61 -9.11 0.99 5.29
N ALA A 62 -8.67 2.13 5.82
CA ALA A 62 -7.53 2.87 5.27
C ALA A 62 -6.24 2.06 5.31
N THR A 63 -6.02 1.31 6.40
CA THR A 63 -4.87 0.39 6.52
C THR A 63 -5.00 -0.82 5.58
N PHE A 64 -6.23 -1.31 5.33
CA PHE A 64 -6.50 -2.40 4.39
C PHE A 64 -6.36 -1.97 2.92
N ILE A 65 -6.73 -0.74 2.58
CA ILE A 65 -6.64 -0.20 1.22
C ILE A 65 -5.18 0.13 0.84
N PHE A 66 -4.30 0.36 1.81
CA PHE A 66 -2.89 0.65 1.59
C PHE A 66 -1.99 -0.35 2.33
N ASP A 67 -2.07 -1.63 1.94
CA ASP A 67 -1.13 -2.65 2.40
C ASP A 67 0.24 -2.41 1.75
N LYS A 68 1.01 -1.50 2.35
CA LYS A 68 2.38 -1.17 1.97
C LYS A 68 3.25 -2.43 1.84
N LYS A 69 2.98 -3.45 2.65
CA LYS A 69 3.77 -4.67 2.69
C LYS A 69 3.51 -5.54 1.46
N ASP A 70 2.25 -5.64 1.04
CA ASP A 70 1.90 -6.38 -0.17
C ASP A 70 2.40 -5.66 -1.43
N HIS A 71 2.33 -4.32 -1.45
CA HIS A 71 2.91 -3.51 -2.52
C HIS A 71 4.44 -3.57 -2.60
N GLU A 72 5.15 -3.55 -1.46
CA GLU A 72 6.61 -3.76 -1.42
C GLU A 72 6.97 -5.16 -1.90
N ASN A 73 6.23 -6.19 -1.48
CA ASN A 73 6.50 -7.58 -1.87
C ASN A 73 6.32 -7.81 -3.38
N ILE A 74 5.29 -7.20 -3.97
CA ILE A 74 5.07 -7.23 -5.43
C ILE A 74 6.19 -6.47 -6.16
N GLY A 75 6.64 -5.34 -5.62
CA GLY A 75 7.77 -4.58 -6.16
C GLY A 75 9.07 -5.38 -6.17
N ASP A 76 9.41 -6.02 -5.05
CA ASP A 76 10.60 -6.86 -4.92
C ASP A 76 10.56 -8.06 -5.88
N TYR A 77 9.39 -8.68 -6.07
CA TYR A 77 9.19 -9.74 -7.05
C TYR A 77 9.51 -9.27 -8.47
N PHE A 78 9.01 -8.11 -8.89
CA PHE A 78 9.29 -7.58 -10.23
C PHE A 78 10.76 -7.22 -10.43
N ILE A 79 11.44 -6.70 -9.40
CA ILE A 79 12.87 -6.40 -9.48
C ILE A 79 13.68 -7.69 -9.69
N GLN A 80 13.41 -8.75 -8.92
CA GLN A 80 14.09 -10.04 -9.08
C GLN A 80 13.82 -10.67 -10.45
N GLU A 81 12.58 -10.62 -10.94
CA GLU A 81 12.22 -11.15 -12.24
C GLU A 81 12.97 -10.40 -13.36
N LEU A 82 13.05 -9.07 -13.29
CA LEU A 82 13.78 -8.25 -14.25
C LEU A 82 15.28 -8.53 -14.24
N GLU A 83 15.90 -8.62 -13.05
CA GLU A 83 17.32 -8.95 -12.92
C GLU A 83 17.64 -10.33 -13.51
N SER A 84 16.77 -11.31 -13.29
CA SER A 84 16.93 -12.65 -13.88
C SER A 84 16.91 -12.62 -15.41
N ARG A 85 16.01 -11.81 -16.00
CA ARG A 85 15.85 -11.67 -17.44
C ARG A 85 17.01 -10.90 -18.07
N GLU A 86 17.50 -9.86 -17.40
CA GLU A 86 18.66 -9.09 -17.83
C GLU A 86 19.90 -10.00 -17.90
N LYS A 87 20.12 -10.82 -16.87
CA LYS A 87 21.24 -11.78 -16.85
C LYS A 87 21.18 -12.82 -17.97
N VAL A 88 19.98 -13.33 -18.28
CA VAL A 88 19.79 -14.25 -19.40
C VAL A 88 20.05 -13.54 -20.73
N MET A 89 19.56 -12.33 -20.91
CA MET A 89 19.77 -11.54 -22.12
C MET A 89 21.26 -11.23 -22.36
N ASP A 90 21.98 -10.84 -21.31
CA ASP A 90 23.43 -10.61 -21.37
C ASP A 90 24.20 -11.87 -21.79
N SER A 91 23.80 -13.03 -21.26
CA SER A 91 24.42 -14.31 -21.63
C SER A 91 24.20 -14.66 -23.11
N LEU A 92 23.02 -14.36 -23.65
CA LEU A 92 22.69 -14.60 -25.05
C LEU A 92 23.44 -13.63 -25.97
N LEU A 93 23.55 -12.36 -25.58
CA LEU A 93 24.35 -11.38 -26.31
C LEU A 93 25.82 -11.76 -26.35
N ALA A 94 26.40 -12.19 -25.22
CA ALA A 94 27.77 -12.67 -25.16
C ALA A 94 28.00 -13.91 -26.04
N SER A 95 27.03 -14.84 -26.05
CA SER A 95 27.09 -16.02 -26.93
C SER A 95 27.02 -15.64 -28.40
N LEU A 96 26.13 -14.71 -28.78
CA LEU A 96 26.01 -14.22 -30.16
C LEU A 96 27.29 -13.53 -30.62
N ASP A 97 27.90 -12.69 -29.78
CA ASP A 97 29.15 -12.01 -30.13
C ASP A 97 30.29 -13.01 -30.34
N ASN A 98 30.43 -14.01 -29.47
CA ASN A 98 31.42 -15.06 -29.63
C ASN A 98 31.18 -15.89 -30.92
N MET A 99 29.93 -16.24 -31.22
CA MET A 99 29.58 -16.92 -32.46
C MET A 99 29.90 -16.06 -33.69
N ASN A 100 29.62 -14.76 -33.65
CA ASN A 100 29.91 -13.83 -34.73
C ASN A 100 31.43 -13.71 -34.96
N GLN A 101 32.22 -13.60 -33.90
CA GLN A 101 33.69 -13.60 -33.98
C GLN A 101 34.24 -14.92 -34.56
N GLN A 102 33.66 -16.07 -34.18
CA GLN A 102 34.04 -17.34 -34.78
C GLN A 102 33.68 -17.42 -36.26
N TYR A 103 32.51 -16.91 -36.65
CA TYR A 103 32.08 -16.85 -38.04
C TYR A 103 33.01 -15.96 -38.88
N GLU A 104 33.41 -14.78 -38.38
CA GLU A 104 34.39 -13.92 -39.05
C GLU A 104 35.76 -14.62 -39.19
N LYS A 105 36.22 -15.34 -38.17
CA LYS A 105 37.48 -16.10 -38.24
C LYS A 105 37.40 -17.24 -39.26
N PHE A 106 36.29 -17.95 -39.31
CA PHE A 106 36.05 -18.98 -40.33
C PHE A 106 36.05 -18.39 -41.73
N MET A 107 35.31 -17.29 -41.96
CA MET A 107 35.24 -16.62 -43.27
C MET A 107 36.58 -16.03 -43.73
N LYS A 108 37.33 -15.38 -42.84
CA LYS A 108 38.69 -14.87 -43.15
C LYS A 108 39.67 -16.01 -43.41
N GLY A 109 39.65 -17.07 -42.61
CA GLY A 109 40.49 -18.26 -42.81
C GLY A 109 40.22 -19.01 -44.12
N SER A 110 38.95 -19.06 -44.56
CA SER A 110 38.61 -19.61 -45.88
C SER A 110 39.02 -18.71 -47.05
N THR A 111 39.09 -17.39 -46.85
CA THR A 111 39.53 -16.43 -47.87
C THR A 111 41.06 -16.51 -48.08
N ASP A 112 41.85 -16.59 -47.01
CA ASP A 112 43.32 -16.75 -47.08
C ASP A 112 43.73 -18.11 -47.69
N SER A 113 42.93 -19.16 -47.47
CA SER A 113 43.18 -20.47 -48.07
C SER A 113 42.96 -20.50 -49.59
N ASN A 114 42.07 -19.65 -50.13
CA ASN A 114 41.83 -19.57 -51.57
C ASN A 114 42.88 -18.72 -52.31
N GLU A 115 43.49 -17.72 -51.65
CA GLU A 115 44.59 -16.95 -52.24
C GLU A 115 45.91 -17.77 -52.31
N SER A 116 46.16 -18.66 -51.34
CA SER A 116 47.38 -19.49 -51.32
C SER A 116 47.45 -20.54 -52.44
N TYR A 117 46.30 -21.03 -52.93
CA TYR A 117 46.25 -21.95 -54.08
C TYR A 117 46.36 -21.24 -55.44
N GLY A 118 46.09 -19.93 -55.52
CA GLY A 118 46.18 -19.14 -56.76
C GLY A 118 47.60 -18.69 -57.13
N GLN A 119 48.49 -18.49 -56.15
CA GLN A 119 49.86 -18.02 -56.40
C GLN A 119 50.89 -19.11 -56.76
N LYS A 120 50.53 -20.40 -56.68
CA LYS A 120 51.41 -21.51 -57.11
C LYS A 120 51.11 -22.03 -58.52
N ALA A 121 50.19 -21.40 -59.23
CA ALA A 121 49.82 -21.75 -60.60
C ALA A 121 49.79 -20.50 -61.49
N ALA A 122 50.91 -19.79 -61.60
CA ALA A 122 51.22 -18.87 -62.70
C ALA A 122 52.75 -18.69 -62.80
#